data_AF-A0A1E7F522-F1
#
_entry.id   AF-A0A1E7F522-F1
#
_cell.length_a   1.000
_cell.length_b   1.000
_cell.length_c   1.000
_cell.angle_alpha   90.00
_cell.angle_beta   90.00
_cell.angle_gamma   90.00
#
_symmetry.space_group_name_H-M   'P 1'
#
loop_
_entity.id
_entity.type
_entity.pdbx_description
1 polymer ?
#
loop_
_entity_poly.entity_id
_entity_poly.type
_entity_poly.pdbx_seq_one_letter_code
_entity_poly.pdbx_strand_id
1 'polypeptide(L)'
;MSLLDVNVNVIPQQPTPWIVQTGQQSQEDVTSKLGPGLSNVSHFLAVYSCKGGVGKSTVACNLAYELARLGGRVGLLDLDIYGPSLPVLVQPDDVAVRTSSLGSNMVCPIEHKGVKLLSLGFVSPNSGIPGSGKDSDAAILRGPMAGKVVTQLLKGTEWGDLDVLILDLPPGTGDVQLTVCQETNLSFAVGVTTPSKLAIADARKGISMFNNMGIETVAMVENMSYF
;
A
#
# COMPACT_ATOMS: atom_id res chain seq x y z
N MET A 1 -26.12 -2.51 0.00
CA MET A 1 -25.33 -3.67 -0.44
C MET A 1 -24.41 -4.01 0.71
N SER A 2 -24.65 -5.13 1.41
CA SER A 2 -23.83 -5.54 2.55
C SER A 2 -22.43 -5.91 2.06
N LEU A 3 -21.40 -5.41 2.76
CA LEU A 3 -20.03 -5.86 2.58
C LEU A 3 -20.02 -7.39 2.76
N LEU A 4 -19.39 -8.11 1.83
CA LEU A 4 -19.24 -9.56 1.91
C LEU A 4 -18.50 -9.90 3.21
N ASP A 5 -19.09 -10.73 4.07
CA ASP A 5 -18.45 -11.22 5.29
C ASP A 5 -17.21 -12.05 4.90
N VAL A 6 -16.03 -11.44 4.99
CA VAL A 6 -14.75 -12.13 4.81
C VAL A 6 -14.36 -12.73 6.17
N ASN A 7 -14.48 -14.04 6.31
CA ASN A 7 -13.96 -14.76 7.47
C ASN A 7 -12.44 -14.83 7.39
N VAL A 8 -11.73 -14.01 8.17
CA VAL A 8 -10.27 -14.02 8.28
C VAL A 8 -9.88 -14.92 9.46
N ASN A 9 -9.34 -16.11 9.17
CA ASN A 9 -8.67 -16.92 10.19
C ASN A 9 -7.26 -16.37 10.43
N VAL A 10 -7.10 -15.57 11.48
CA VAL A 10 -5.78 -15.13 11.94
C VAL A 10 -5.18 -16.26 12.77
N ILE A 11 -4.07 -16.85 12.32
CA ILE A 11 -3.24 -17.71 13.17
C ILE A 11 -2.29 -16.77 13.92
N PRO A 12 -2.51 -16.51 15.22
CA PRO A 12 -1.65 -15.61 15.96
C PRO A 12 -0.29 -16.27 16.16
N GLN A 13 0.75 -15.69 15.55
CA GLN A 13 2.10 -15.84 16.10
C GLN A 13 2.10 -15.09 17.44
N GLN A 14 2.75 -15.64 18.48
CA GLN A 14 2.96 -14.84 19.69
C GLN A 14 3.66 -13.55 19.28
N PRO A 15 3.20 -12.37 19.75
CA PRO A 15 3.88 -11.13 19.44
C PRO A 15 5.32 -11.26 19.94
N THR A 16 6.27 -11.28 19.01
CA THR A 16 7.67 -11.11 19.32
C THR A 16 7.77 -9.76 20.05
N PRO A 17 8.32 -9.71 21.27
CA PRO A 17 8.60 -8.44 21.91
C PRO A 17 9.39 -7.58 20.94
N TRP A 18 8.91 -6.37 20.69
CA TRP A 18 9.59 -5.40 19.84
C TRP A 18 11.01 -5.20 20.38
N ILE A 19 12.00 -5.82 19.75
CA ILE A 19 13.36 -5.34 19.90
C ILE A 19 13.48 -4.25 18.84
N VAL A 20 13.14 -3.03 19.24
CA VAL A 20 13.64 -1.85 18.53
C VAL A 20 15.16 -1.93 18.69
N GLN A 21 15.85 -2.49 17.70
CA GLN A 21 17.27 -2.20 17.55
C GLN A 21 17.32 -0.71 17.23
N THR A 22 17.52 0.10 18.27
CA THR A 22 17.90 1.50 18.15
C THR A 22 19.30 1.53 17.55
N GLY A 23 19.41 1.25 16.26
CA GLY A 23 20.46 1.87 15.46
C GLY A 23 20.21 3.36 15.58
N GLN A 24 21.13 4.09 16.20
CA GLN A 24 21.11 5.54 16.32
C GLN A 24 21.24 6.16 14.92
N GLN A 25 20.18 6.15 14.12
CA GLN A 25 20.01 7.11 13.03
C GLN A 25 19.22 8.28 13.59
N SER A 26 19.77 9.49 13.45
CA SER A 26 19.13 10.72 13.91
C SER A 26 17.75 10.85 13.25
N GLN A 27 16.76 11.27 14.03
CA GLN A 27 15.38 11.44 13.57
C GLN A 27 15.28 12.42 12.38
N GLU A 28 16.23 13.37 12.28
CA GLU A 28 16.38 14.32 11.16
C GLU A 28 16.75 13.65 9.82
N ASP A 29 17.61 12.62 9.82
CA ASP A 29 18.06 11.93 8.60
C ASP A 29 16.92 11.09 7.97
N VAL A 30 16.03 10.53 8.78
CA VAL A 30 14.89 9.73 8.31
C VAL A 30 13.81 10.63 7.69
N THR A 31 13.49 11.76 8.32
CA THR A 31 12.53 12.74 7.80
C THR A 31 12.98 13.39 6.49
N SER A 32 14.28 13.65 6.32
CA SER A 32 14.80 14.27 5.08
C SER A 32 14.71 13.34 3.86
N LYS A 33 14.77 12.01 4.07
CA LYS A 33 14.69 11.01 3.00
C LYS A 33 13.26 10.76 2.49
N LEU A 34 12.27 10.78 3.38
CA LEU A 34 10.86 10.47 3.08
C LEU A 34 10.16 11.58 2.28
N GLY A 35 10.58 12.83 2.48
CA GLY A 35 9.97 14.00 1.84
C GLY A 35 8.69 14.49 2.57
N PRO A 36 8.17 15.66 2.19
CA PRO A 36 7.13 16.37 2.95
C PRO A 36 5.78 15.62 2.98
N GLY A 37 5.47 14.83 1.95
CA GLY A 37 4.23 14.05 1.91
C GLY A 37 4.18 12.91 2.94
N LEU A 38 5.34 12.40 3.37
CA LEU A 38 5.48 11.20 4.19
C LEU A 38 6.05 11.47 5.59
N SER A 39 6.46 12.70 5.89
CA SER A 39 7.17 13.04 7.14
C SER A 39 6.36 12.77 8.41
N ASN A 40 5.02 12.78 8.30
CA ASN A 40 4.10 12.63 9.43
C ASN A 40 3.40 11.26 9.45
N VAL A 41 3.93 10.29 8.70
CA VAL A 41 3.45 8.90 8.71
C VAL A 41 4.24 8.10 9.73
N SER A 42 3.57 7.58 10.76
CA SER A 42 4.24 6.86 11.85
C SER A 42 4.71 5.46 11.43
N HIS A 43 3.88 4.73 10.69
CA HIS A 43 4.18 3.37 10.23
C HIS A 43 3.77 3.15 8.76
N PHE A 44 4.55 2.33 8.07
CA PHE A 44 4.26 1.86 6.72
C PHE A 44 4.00 0.35 6.76
N LEU A 45 2.83 -0.07 6.30
CA LEU A 45 2.42 -1.47 6.27
C LEU A 45 2.25 -1.94 4.82
N ALA A 46 3.08 -2.88 4.38
CA ALA A 46 2.92 -3.50 3.06
C ALA A 46 1.88 -4.61 3.09
N VAL A 47 0.96 -4.62 2.12
CA VAL A 47 0.11 -5.78 1.82
C VAL A 47 0.53 -6.35 0.48
N TYR A 48 1.00 -7.60 0.46
CA TYR A 48 1.56 -8.23 -0.73
C TYR A 48 0.93 -9.59 -1.03
N SER A 49 1.06 -10.02 -2.28
CA SER A 49 0.75 -11.37 -2.72
C SER A 49 1.72 -11.80 -3.81
N CYS A 50 1.98 -13.10 -3.90
CA CYS A 50 2.87 -13.63 -4.94
C CYS A 50 2.11 -14.01 -6.23
N LYS A 51 0.78 -13.84 -6.23
CA LYS A 51 -0.12 -14.10 -7.35
C LYS A 51 -1.24 -13.07 -7.43
N GLY A 52 -1.71 -12.82 -8.65
CA GLY A 52 -2.96 -12.09 -8.90
C GLY A 52 -4.18 -12.92 -8.50
N GLY A 53 -5.29 -12.24 -8.19
CA GLY A 53 -6.59 -12.88 -7.94
C GLY A 53 -6.77 -13.50 -6.54
N VAL A 54 -5.81 -13.37 -5.62
CA VAL A 54 -5.94 -13.89 -4.25
C VAL A 54 -6.78 -12.99 -3.32
N GLY A 55 -7.28 -11.85 -3.81
CA GLY A 55 -8.04 -10.88 -3.02
C GLY A 55 -7.19 -9.95 -2.14
N LYS A 56 -5.91 -9.76 -2.48
CA LYS A 56 -4.98 -8.85 -1.80
C LYS A 56 -5.55 -7.45 -1.54
N SER A 57 -6.05 -6.79 -2.59
CA SER A 57 -6.61 -5.44 -2.49
C SER A 57 -7.87 -5.38 -1.63
N THR A 58 -8.70 -6.42 -1.66
CA THR A 58 -9.86 -6.56 -0.76
C THR A 58 -9.41 -6.64 0.70
N VAL A 59 -8.37 -7.42 0.98
CA VAL A 59 -7.81 -7.54 2.35
C VAL A 59 -7.20 -6.21 2.79
N ALA A 60 -6.40 -5.56 1.94
CA ALA A 60 -5.80 -4.24 2.23
C ALA A 60 -6.88 -3.19 2.54
N CYS A 61 -7.95 -3.16 1.74
CA CYS A 61 -9.08 -2.27 1.93
C CYS A 61 -9.80 -2.51 3.26
N ASN A 62 -10.16 -3.77 3.56
CA ASN A 62 -10.83 -4.10 4.82
C ASN A 62 -9.94 -3.78 6.03
N LEU A 63 -8.64 -4.07 5.95
CA LEU A 63 -7.70 -3.74 7.01
C LEU A 63 -7.64 -2.23 7.26
N ALA A 64 -7.63 -1.41 6.19
CA ALA A 64 -7.62 0.04 6.31
C ALA A 64 -8.87 0.56 7.06
N TYR A 65 -10.05 0.11 6.65
CA TYR A 65 -11.31 0.54 7.27
C TYR A 65 -11.47 0.02 8.70
N GLU A 66 -11.02 -1.20 9.01
CA GLU A 66 -11.09 -1.72 10.38
C GLU A 66 -10.14 -0.97 11.32
N LEU A 67 -8.92 -0.64 10.88
CA LEU A 67 -8.01 0.17 11.68
C LEU A 67 -8.54 1.59 11.90
N ALA A 68 -9.19 2.20 10.90
CA ALA A 68 -9.86 3.49 11.05
C ALA A 68 -11.06 3.40 11.99
N ARG A 69 -11.86 2.32 11.91
CA ARG A 69 -12.98 2.05 12.82
C ARG A 69 -12.53 1.90 14.27
N LEU A 70 -11.31 1.38 14.49
CA LEU A 70 -10.67 1.29 15.81
C LEU A 70 -10.05 2.63 16.29
N GLY A 71 -10.18 3.70 15.50
CA GLY A 71 -9.75 5.05 15.87
C GLY A 71 -8.38 5.47 15.32
N GLY A 72 -7.75 4.65 14.46
CA GLY A 72 -6.48 5.01 13.82
C GLY A 72 -6.64 6.04 12.71
N ARG A 73 -5.64 6.89 12.52
CA ARG A 73 -5.49 7.75 11.33
C ARG A 73 -4.85 6.93 10.21
N VAL A 74 -5.67 6.50 9.25
CA VAL A 74 -5.26 5.50 8.25
C VAL A 74 -5.25 6.08 6.84
N GLY A 75 -4.15 5.79 6.13
CA GLY A 75 -4.07 5.93 4.67
C GLY A 75 -4.05 4.56 3.99
N LEU A 76 -4.61 4.49 2.78
CA LEU A 76 -4.48 3.36 1.87
C LEU A 76 -4.02 3.86 0.49
N LEU A 77 -2.85 3.40 0.07
CA LEU A 77 -2.27 3.69 -1.23
C LEU A 77 -2.26 2.42 -2.08
N ASP A 78 -3.01 2.45 -3.18
CA ASP A 78 -3.00 1.41 -4.22
C ASP A 78 -1.81 1.63 -5.15
N LEU A 79 -0.85 0.71 -5.08
CA LEU A 79 0.36 0.68 -5.91
C LEU A 79 0.28 -0.37 -7.02
N ASP A 80 -0.87 -1.03 -7.23
CA ASP A 80 -1.09 -1.89 -8.38
C ASP A 80 -1.39 -1.06 -9.64
N ILE A 81 -0.35 -0.39 -10.14
CA ILE A 81 -0.45 0.56 -11.25
C ILE A 81 -0.93 -0.06 -12.58
N TYR A 82 -0.89 -1.39 -12.71
CA TYR A 82 -1.28 -2.10 -13.92
C TYR A 82 -2.74 -2.58 -13.89
N GLY A 83 -3.29 -2.76 -12.69
CA GLY A 83 -4.64 -3.26 -12.47
C GLY A 83 -5.22 -2.70 -11.17
N PRO A 84 -5.38 -1.37 -11.05
CA PRO A 84 -5.80 -0.74 -9.81
C PRO A 84 -7.18 -1.25 -9.43
N SER A 85 -7.28 -1.84 -8.24
CA SER A 85 -8.51 -2.44 -7.75
C SER A 85 -9.29 -1.51 -6.82
N LEU A 86 -8.62 -0.51 -6.24
CA LEU A 86 -9.22 0.37 -5.24
C LEU A 86 -10.45 1.15 -5.76
N PRO A 87 -10.49 1.70 -7.00
CA PRO A 87 -11.66 2.39 -7.51
C PRO A 87 -12.90 1.51 -7.71
N VAL A 88 -12.70 0.20 -7.84
CA VAL A 88 -13.80 -0.76 -7.91
C VAL A 88 -14.29 -1.12 -6.50
N LEU A 89 -13.37 -1.24 -5.55
CA LEU A 89 -13.66 -1.63 -4.17
C LEU A 89 -14.29 -0.49 -3.35
N VAL A 90 -13.90 0.75 -3.62
CA VAL A 90 -14.38 1.93 -2.91
C VAL A 90 -14.91 2.94 -3.92
N GLN A 91 -16.14 3.39 -3.70
CA GLN A 91 -16.81 4.40 -4.52
C GLN A 91 -17.14 5.62 -3.65
N PRO A 92 -16.18 6.53 -3.45
CA PRO A 92 -16.45 7.81 -2.79
C PRO A 92 -17.41 8.66 -3.64
N ASP A 93 -18.27 9.44 -2.99
CA ASP A 93 -19.16 10.38 -3.68
C ASP A 93 -18.37 11.46 -4.43
N ASP A 94 -17.19 11.81 -3.90
CA ASP A 94 -16.23 12.74 -4.51
C ASP A 94 -14.90 12.02 -4.76
N VAL A 95 -14.58 11.83 -6.04
CA VAL A 95 -13.31 11.24 -6.51
C VAL A 95 -12.32 12.28 -7.03
N ALA A 96 -12.60 13.58 -6.84
CA ALA A 96 -11.72 14.63 -7.33
C ALA A 96 -10.41 14.69 -6.53
N VAL A 97 -9.34 14.15 -7.12
CA VAL A 97 -7.97 14.37 -6.67
C VAL A 97 -7.61 15.85 -6.93
N ARG A 98 -7.43 16.61 -5.86
CA ARG A 98 -7.13 18.05 -5.89
C ARG A 98 -5.63 18.28 -5.77
N THR A 99 -5.13 19.39 -6.29
CA THR A 99 -3.75 19.83 -6.05
C THR A 99 -3.59 20.28 -4.61
N SER A 100 -2.51 19.86 -3.97
CA SER A 100 -2.14 20.24 -2.61
C SER A 100 -1.54 21.65 -2.56
N SER A 101 -1.76 22.35 -1.45
CA SER A 101 -1.11 23.63 -1.17
C SER A 101 0.36 23.51 -0.76
N LEU A 102 0.84 22.30 -0.44
CA LEU A 102 2.23 22.05 -0.02
C LEU A 102 3.24 22.06 -1.17
N GLY A 103 2.79 22.00 -2.43
CA GLY A 103 3.68 22.08 -3.58
C GLY A 103 2.99 21.92 -4.93
N SER A 104 3.60 22.47 -5.99
CA SER A 104 3.01 22.54 -7.34
C SER A 104 2.73 21.18 -7.99
N ASN A 105 3.31 20.09 -7.48
CA ASN A 105 3.15 18.73 -8.00
C ASN A 105 2.63 17.74 -6.94
N MET A 106 2.07 18.26 -5.84
CA MET A 106 1.47 17.41 -4.81
C MET A 106 -0.05 17.33 -4.97
N VAL A 107 -0.62 16.20 -4.59
CA VAL A 107 -2.08 15.98 -4.59
C VAL A 107 -2.61 15.70 -3.20
N CYS A 108 -3.87 16.03 -2.96
CA CYS A 108 -4.60 15.61 -1.77
C CYS A 108 -5.20 14.21 -2.01
N PRO A 109 -5.05 13.26 -1.08
CA PRO A 109 -5.75 11.99 -1.15
C PRO A 109 -7.26 12.21 -1.01
N ILE A 110 -8.04 11.28 -1.55
CA ILE A 110 -9.50 11.26 -1.35
C ILE A 110 -9.78 10.78 0.07
N GLU A 111 -10.77 11.37 0.74
CA GLU A 111 -11.19 10.88 2.05
C GLU A 111 -12.54 10.17 1.94
N HIS A 112 -12.62 8.95 2.47
CA HIS A 112 -13.88 8.20 2.53
C HIS A 112 -13.98 7.45 3.86
N LYS A 113 -15.07 7.69 4.61
CA LYS A 113 -15.37 7.04 5.90
C LYS A 113 -14.16 7.01 6.85
N GLY A 114 -13.41 8.11 6.94
CA GLY A 114 -12.27 8.26 7.85
C GLY A 114 -10.95 7.64 7.35
N VAL A 115 -10.89 7.16 6.11
CA VAL A 115 -9.66 6.65 5.48
C VAL A 115 -9.24 7.58 4.35
N LYS A 116 -7.95 7.94 4.31
CA LYS A 116 -7.34 8.65 3.18
C LYS A 116 -6.94 7.64 2.10
N LEU A 117 -7.33 7.87 0.86
CA LEU A 117 -7.25 6.94 -0.26
C LEU A 117 -6.52 7.57 -1.43
N LEU A 118 -5.63 6.81 -2.06
CA LEU A 118 -5.08 7.17 -3.35
C LEU A 118 -4.86 5.92 -4.21
N SER A 119 -5.16 6.05 -5.49
CA SER A 119 -4.89 5.06 -6.54
C SER A 119 -4.72 5.83 -7.84
N LEU A 120 -3.88 5.35 -8.76
CA LEU A 120 -3.85 5.91 -10.12
C LEU A 120 -5.23 5.92 -10.79
N GLY A 121 -6.08 4.95 -10.47
CA GLY A 121 -7.43 4.91 -11.04
C GLY A 121 -8.37 6.00 -10.53
N PHE A 122 -8.00 6.77 -9.50
CA PHE A 122 -8.72 7.97 -9.07
C PHE A 122 -8.16 9.26 -9.67
N VAL A 123 -6.94 9.21 -10.21
CA VAL A 123 -6.23 10.40 -10.64
C VAL A 123 -6.72 10.81 -12.02
N SER A 124 -7.13 12.08 -12.14
CA SER A 124 -7.62 12.62 -13.42
C SER A 124 -6.52 12.70 -14.49
N PRO A 125 -6.86 12.44 -15.76
CA PRO A 125 -6.49 13.24 -16.92
C PRO A 125 -5.19 14.04 -16.85
N ASN A 126 -5.40 15.17 -16.18
CA ASN A 126 -4.58 16.37 -16.25
C ASN A 126 -3.96 16.71 -14.89
N SER A 127 -3.86 15.73 -13.97
CA SER A 127 -3.38 15.92 -12.60
C SER A 127 -1.88 16.21 -12.48
N GLY A 128 -1.11 16.00 -13.56
CA GLY A 128 0.34 16.05 -13.54
C GLY A 128 1.03 14.79 -12.98
N ILE A 129 0.28 13.77 -12.55
CA ILE A 129 0.84 12.47 -12.19
C ILE A 129 1.10 11.66 -13.48
N PRO A 130 2.34 11.16 -13.70
CA PRO A 130 2.61 10.34 -14.87
C PRO A 130 1.72 9.09 -14.88
N GLY A 131 1.05 8.83 -16.01
CA GLY A 131 0.13 7.69 -16.17
C GLY A 131 -1.35 8.03 -16.01
N SER A 132 -1.72 9.26 -15.61
CA SER A 132 -3.14 9.65 -15.47
C SER A 132 -3.79 10.21 -16.74
N GLY A 133 -3.06 10.34 -17.87
CA GLY A 133 -3.50 10.97 -19.13
C GLY A 133 -4.56 10.21 -19.93
N LYS A 134 -5.24 10.86 -20.90
CA LYS A 134 -6.07 10.16 -21.92
C LYS A 134 -5.22 9.23 -22.81
N ASP A 135 -3.94 9.55 -22.91
CA ASP A 135 -2.89 8.70 -23.50
C ASP A 135 -2.19 7.87 -22.40
N SER A 136 -2.94 7.34 -21.43
CA SER A 136 -2.47 6.32 -20.50
C SER A 136 -2.24 5.01 -21.25
N ASP A 137 -1.36 5.03 -22.24
CA ASP A 137 -0.90 3.81 -22.87
C ASP A 137 -0.24 3.00 -21.77
N ALA A 138 -0.87 1.90 -21.38
CA ALA A 138 -0.31 0.89 -20.49
C ALA A 138 1.08 0.39 -20.96
N ALA A 139 1.47 0.74 -22.20
CA ALA A 139 2.81 0.57 -22.75
C ALA A 139 3.89 1.52 -22.16
N ILE A 140 3.54 2.70 -21.65
CA ILE A 140 4.47 3.71 -21.10
C ILE A 140 4.97 3.32 -19.69
N LEU A 141 4.18 2.55 -18.94
CA LEU A 141 4.46 2.13 -17.55
C LEU A 141 5.38 0.91 -17.43
N ARG A 142 6.35 0.71 -18.33
CA ARG A 142 7.27 -0.45 -18.27
C ARG A 142 8.59 -0.11 -17.56
N GLY A 143 9.08 -1.04 -16.75
CA GLY A 143 10.41 -1.00 -16.12
C GLY A 143 10.64 0.26 -15.27
N PRO A 144 11.67 1.08 -15.56
CA PRO A 144 12.07 2.21 -14.71
C PRO A 144 11.01 3.32 -14.57
N MET A 145 9.96 3.33 -15.41
CA MET A 145 8.85 4.28 -15.25
C MET A 145 7.87 3.90 -14.14
N ALA A 146 7.71 2.60 -13.85
CA ALA A 146 6.86 2.15 -12.74
C ALA A 146 7.38 2.65 -11.39
N GLY A 147 8.70 2.55 -11.16
CA GLY A 147 9.34 3.08 -9.96
C GLY A 147 9.12 4.58 -9.80
N LYS A 148 9.28 5.37 -10.87
CA LYS A 148 9.03 6.83 -10.83
C LYS A 148 7.58 7.17 -10.45
N VAL A 149 6.61 6.44 -10.99
CA VAL A 149 5.20 6.65 -10.66
C VAL A 149 4.93 6.29 -9.21
N VAL A 150 5.48 5.18 -8.71
CA VAL A 150 5.38 4.79 -7.30
C VAL A 150 6.00 5.85 -6.39
N THR A 151 7.20 6.33 -6.70
CA THR A 151 7.84 7.43 -5.95
C THR A 151 6.99 8.69 -5.97
N GLN A 152 6.38 9.05 -7.11
CA GLN A 152 5.50 10.22 -7.22
C GLN A 152 4.21 10.04 -6.41
N LEU A 153 3.59 8.85 -6.39
CA LEU A 153 2.41 8.59 -5.58
C LEU A 153 2.72 8.62 -4.08
N LEU A 154 3.87 8.09 -3.69
CA LEU A 154 4.34 8.08 -2.31
C LEU A 154 4.65 9.50 -1.81
N LYS A 155 5.53 10.22 -2.52
CA LYS A 155 6.08 11.51 -2.07
C LYS A 155 5.29 12.72 -2.54
N GLY A 156 4.58 12.59 -3.64
CA GLY A 156 3.74 13.64 -4.23
C GLY A 156 2.32 13.68 -3.68
N THR A 157 2.08 13.11 -2.51
CA THR A 157 0.75 13.09 -1.88
C THR A 157 0.83 13.70 -0.49
N GLU A 158 -0.08 14.63 -0.20
CA GLU A 158 -0.24 15.22 1.12
C GLU A 158 -1.05 14.29 2.02
N TRP A 159 -0.38 13.30 2.63
CA TRP A 159 -1.04 12.37 3.54
C TRP A 159 -1.43 13.02 4.87
N GLY A 160 -0.75 14.10 5.27
CA GLY A 160 -0.88 14.69 6.60
C GLY A 160 -0.47 13.71 7.70
N ASP A 161 -1.06 13.82 8.88
CA ASP A 161 -0.71 12.95 10.00
C ASP A 161 -1.42 11.60 9.90
N LEU A 162 -0.64 10.51 9.84
CA LEU A 162 -1.13 9.13 9.82
C LEU A 162 -0.44 8.30 10.89
N ASP A 163 -1.22 7.44 11.56
CA ASP A 163 -0.68 6.37 12.41
C ASP A 163 -0.16 5.24 11.53
N VAL A 164 -0.84 4.94 10.42
CA VAL A 164 -0.41 3.93 9.45
C VAL A 164 -0.79 4.30 8.03
N LEU A 165 0.15 4.11 7.11
CA LEU A 165 -0.09 4.10 5.67
C LEU A 165 0.03 2.67 5.15
N ILE A 166 -1.10 2.11 4.70
CA ILE A 166 -1.18 0.79 4.10
C ILE A 166 -0.84 0.90 2.61
N LEU A 167 0.09 0.07 2.15
CA LEU A 167 0.54 0.02 0.77
C LEU A 167 0.03 -1.28 0.13
N ASP A 168 -0.95 -1.19 -0.76
CA ASP A 168 -1.46 -2.33 -1.54
C ASP A 168 -0.54 -2.55 -2.74
N LEU A 169 0.40 -3.49 -2.62
CA LEU A 169 1.46 -3.71 -3.60
C LEU A 169 0.95 -4.49 -4.81
N PRO A 170 1.52 -4.35 -6.02
CA PRO A 170 1.19 -5.23 -7.13
C PRO A 170 1.56 -6.68 -6.83
N PRO A 171 0.93 -7.68 -7.48
CA PRO A 171 1.29 -9.07 -7.29
C PRO A 171 2.72 -9.37 -7.77
N GLY A 172 3.40 -10.31 -7.11
CA GLY A 172 4.73 -10.79 -7.47
C GLY A 172 5.87 -10.17 -6.65
N THR A 173 7.06 -10.15 -7.24
CA THR A 173 8.33 -9.74 -6.58
C THR A 173 9.15 -8.82 -7.51
N GLY A 174 8.51 -7.78 -8.04
CA GLY A 174 9.07 -6.89 -9.06
C GLY A 174 9.71 -5.60 -8.51
N ASP A 175 9.97 -4.67 -9.43
CA ASP A 175 10.67 -3.40 -9.14
C ASP A 175 9.87 -2.47 -8.22
N VAL A 176 8.53 -2.57 -8.20
CA VAL A 176 7.67 -1.74 -7.34
C VAL A 176 7.92 -2.04 -5.86
N GLN A 177 8.02 -3.32 -5.50
CA GLN A 177 8.30 -3.75 -4.13
C GLN A 177 9.65 -3.20 -3.66
N LEU A 178 10.69 -3.31 -4.51
CA LEU A 178 12.01 -2.76 -4.20
C LEU A 178 11.98 -1.23 -4.05
N THR A 179 11.28 -0.54 -4.95
CA THR A 179 11.12 0.91 -4.89
C THR A 179 10.45 1.33 -3.58
N VAL A 180 9.37 0.65 -3.19
CA VAL A 180 8.69 0.93 -1.91
C VAL A 180 9.65 0.73 -0.74
N CYS A 181 10.42 -0.35 -0.70
CA CYS A 181 11.41 -0.59 0.35
C CYS A 181 12.53 0.46 0.38
N GLN A 182 12.88 1.08 -0.75
CA GLN A 182 13.91 2.11 -0.85
C GLN A 182 13.40 3.50 -0.42
N GLU A 183 12.16 3.81 -0.83
CA GLU A 183 11.53 5.12 -0.66
C GLU A 183 10.82 5.28 0.68
N THR A 184 10.45 4.16 1.33
CA THR A 184 9.77 4.15 2.63
C THR A 184 10.59 3.37 3.64
N ASN A 185 10.37 3.65 4.93
CA ASN A 185 10.88 2.81 6.00
C ASN A 185 9.80 1.78 6.38
N LEU A 186 9.60 0.78 5.51
CA LEU A 186 8.59 -0.26 5.71
C LEU A 186 8.71 -0.88 7.10
N SER A 187 7.66 -0.75 7.90
CA SER A 187 7.66 -1.21 9.29
C SER A 187 7.43 -2.72 9.36
N PHE A 188 6.48 -3.23 8.57
CA PHE A 188 6.10 -4.64 8.54
C PHE A 188 5.28 -4.94 7.28
N ALA A 189 5.09 -6.23 7.00
CA ALA A 189 4.33 -6.72 5.86
C ALA A 189 3.25 -7.74 6.27
N VAL A 190 2.15 -7.75 5.53
CA VAL A 190 1.09 -8.76 5.60
C VAL A 190 1.00 -9.44 4.24
N GLY A 191 1.17 -10.76 4.22
CA GLY A 191 1.02 -11.57 3.02
C GLY A 191 -0.43 -12.02 2.84
N VAL A 192 -0.89 -12.09 1.58
CA VAL A 192 -2.19 -12.65 1.22
C VAL A 192 -2.00 -13.83 0.26
N THR A 193 -2.63 -14.95 0.57
CA THR A 193 -2.55 -16.20 -0.20
C THR A 193 -3.91 -16.91 -0.25
N THR A 194 -3.97 -18.05 -0.93
CA THR A 194 -5.12 -18.97 -0.94
C THR A 194 -4.67 -20.37 -0.50
N PRO A 195 -5.59 -21.28 -0.10
CA PRO A 195 -5.22 -22.62 0.39
C PRO A 195 -4.56 -23.54 -0.66
N SER A 196 -4.45 -23.09 -1.91
CA SER A 196 -3.79 -23.87 -2.96
C SER A 196 -2.33 -24.12 -2.61
N LYS A 197 -1.87 -25.37 -2.74
CA LYS A 197 -0.47 -25.75 -2.52
C LYS A 197 0.52 -24.87 -3.29
N LEU A 198 0.16 -24.48 -4.51
CA LEU A 198 1.00 -23.61 -5.32
C LEU A 198 1.02 -22.17 -4.80
N ALA A 199 -0.10 -21.65 -4.29
CA ALA A 199 -0.15 -20.32 -3.69
C ALA A 199 0.65 -20.27 -2.37
N ILE A 200 0.55 -21.31 -1.53
CA ILE A 200 1.35 -21.45 -0.31
C ILE A 200 2.86 -21.50 -0.63
N ALA A 201 3.25 -22.25 -1.67
CA ALA A 201 4.66 -22.31 -2.09
C ALA A 201 5.20 -20.94 -2.54
N ASP A 202 4.38 -20.15 -3.24
CA ASP A 202 4.76 -18.80 -3.65
C ASP A 202 4.78 -17.83 -2.47
N ALA A 203 3.82 -17.92 -1.54
CA ALA A 203 3.80 -17.11 -0.32
C ALA A 203 5.10 -17.26 0.49
N ARG A 204 5.67 -18.48 0.57
CA ARG A 204 6.98 -18.71 1.21
C ARG A 204 8.13 -17.94 0.53
N LYS A 205 8.10 -17.81 -0.80
CA LYS A 205 9.09 -17.00 -1.54
C LYS A 205 8.91 -15.51 -1.24
N GLY A 206 7.66 -15.04 -1.15
CA GLY A 206 7.36 -13.67 -0.74
C GLY A 206 7.87 -13.33 0.66
N ILE A 207 7.65 -14.21 1.63
CA ILE A 207 8.21 -14.05 2.99
C ILE A 207 9.74 -13.94 2.93
N SER A 208 10.39 -14.84 2.18
CA SER A 208 11.85 -14.81 2.02
C SER A 208 12.35 -13.50 1.41
N MET A 209 11.64 -12.95 0.41
CA MET A 209 11.98 -11.67 -0.19
C MET A 209 11.94 -10.52 0.82
N PHE A 210 10.86 -10.38 1.59
CA PHE A 210 10.74 -9.33 2.60
C PHE A 210 11.77 -9.50 3.71
N ASN A 211 12.02 -10.73 4.17
CA ASN A 211 13.05 -11.02 5.17
C ASN A 211 14.45 -10.64 4.68
N ASN A 212 14.79 -10.91 3.41
CA ASN A 212 16.06 -10.50 2.81
C ASN A 212 16.22 -8.97 2.71
N MET A 213 15.10 -8.24 2.70
CA MET A 213 15.06 -6.77 2.75
C MET A 213 15.00 -6.25 4.20
N GLY A 214 15.08 -7.12 5.21
CA GLY A 214 15.00 -6.74 6.62
C GLY A 214 13.60 -6.39 7.11
N ILE A 215 12.55 -6.75 6.36
CA ILE A 215 11.16 -6.43 6.69
C ILE A 215 10.45 -7.70 7.15
N GLU A 216 9.87 -7.66 8.35
CA GLU A 216 9.16 -8.80 8.91
C GLU A 216 7.76 -8.94 8.30
N THR A 217 7.42 -10.15 7.82
CA THR A 217 6.03 -10.50 7.53
C THR A 217 5.33 -10.92 8.83
N VAL A 218 4.56 -10.02 9.43
CA VAL A 218 3.93 -10.21 10.74
C VAL A 218 2.66 -11.07 10.68
N ALA A 219 2.04 -11.19 9.51
CA ALA A 219 0.87 -12.04 9.32
C ALA A 219 0.77 -12.59 7.89
N MET A 220 0.11 -13.74 7.78
CA MET A 220 -0.33 -14.32 6.51
C MET A 220 -1.84 -14.51 6.55
N VAL A 221 -2.53 -13.95 5.57
CA VAL A 221 -3.97 -14.09 5.40
C VAL A 221 -4.22 -15.15 4.33
N GLU A 222 -4.82 -16.26 4.73
CA GLU A 222 -5.36 -17.25 3.79
C GLU A 222 -6.79 -16.84 3.42
N ASN A 223 -6.97 -16.35 2.20
CA ASN A 223 -8.25 -15.93 1.66
C ASN A 223 -8.88 -17.05 0.81
N MET A 224 -10.21 -16.98 0.61
CA MET A 224 -10.97 -17.98 -0.15
C MET A 224 -10.78 -19.42 0.40
N SER A 225 -10.77 -19.55 1.73
CA SER A 225 -10.44 -20.81 2.41
C SER A 225 -11.60 -21.79 2.54
N TYR A 226 -12.84 -21.33 2.37
CA TYR A 226 -14.05 -22.14 2.46
C TYR A 226 -15.05 -21.71 1.38
N PHE A 227 -15.84 -22.66 0.89
CA PHE A 227 -16.97 -22.45 -0.04
C PHE A 227 -18.24 -23.06 0.55
#